data_AF-A0A9X2LRA8-F1
#
_entry.id   AF-A0A9X2LRA8-F1
#
_cell.length_a   1.000
_cell.length_b   1.000
_cell.length_c   1.000
_cell.angle_alpha   90.00
_cell.angle_beta   90.00
_cell.angle_gamma   90.00
#
_symmetry.space_group_name_H-M   'P 1'
#
loop_
_entity.id
_entity.type
_entity.pdbx_description
1 polymer ?
#
loop_
_entity_poly.entity_id
_entity_poly.type
_entity_poly.pdbx_seq_one_letter_code
_entity_poly.pdbx_strand_id
1 'polypeptide(L)'
;MHVTVFRGNSETVLQRTLQESQARRAGADAVETNFREMVALSDNKLLAKYDGSALDKVEKTGKFATWTATRLNIFHPAWNTRLIKPGEEPTSWEELADPKYKGRITLEVSDSDWYENVTHYWLEHGKSRAEIDQLWKKIVANSKVAKGHTTMMQFLTSGQTHMEAMNYTYITTRSTTKGAPVTFLPKSGKSTVPAFPRP
;
A
#
# COMPACT_ATOMS: atom_id res chain seq x y z
N MET A 1 4.88 16.20 28.69
CA MET A 1 5.36 15.08 27.86
C MET A 1 5.97 15.65 26.60
N HIS A 2 7.23 15.34 26.29
CA HIS A 2 7.91 15.76 25.06
C HIS A 2 7.90 14.58 24.08
N VAL A 3 7.50 14.81 22.82
CA VAL A 3 7.40 13.76 21.80
C VAL A 3 8.38 14.07 20.68
N THR A 4 9.29 13.14 20.40
CA THR A 4 10.23 13.20 19.27
C THR A 4 9.79 12.19 18.22
N VAL A 5 9.68 12.62 16.96
CA VAL A 5 9.21 11.76 15.86
C VAL A 5 10.28 11.64 14.78
N PHE A 6 10.63 10.41 14.43
CA PHE A 6 11.32 10.09 13.19
C PHE A 6 10.32 9.57 12.17
N ARG A 7 10.37 10.09 10.93
CA ARG A 7 9.49 9.68 9.84
C ARG A 7 10.32 9.17 8.67
N GLY A 8 10.01 7.97 8.20
CA GLY A 8 10.57 7.36 7.00
C GLY A 8 9.56 6.44 6.32
N ASN A 9 9.92 5.85 5.18
CA ASN A 9 9.18 4.70 4.66
C ASN A 9 9.39 3.48 5.58
N SER A 10 8.56 2.46 5.40
CA SER A 10 8.51 1.32 6.30
C SER A 10 9.84 0.56 6.37
N GLU A 11 10.51 0.39 5.24
CA GLU A 11 11.82 -0.27 5.16
C GLU A 11 12.90 0.51 5.92
N THR A 12 12.89 1.85 5.82
CA THR A 12 13.83 2.71 6.58
C THR A 12 13.57 2.61 8.08
N VAL A 13 12.31 2.58 8.51
CA VAL A 13 11.93 2.42 9.92
C VAL A 13 12.40 1.06 10.45
N LEU A 14 12.15 -0.03 9.71
CA LEU A 14 12.63 -1.37 10.06
C LEU A 14 14.16 -1.42 10.16
N GLN A 15 14.86 -0.98 9.11
CA GLN A 15 16.32 -1.01 9.06
C GLN A 15 16.95 -0.23 10.23
N ARG A 16 16.45 0.97 10.50
CA ARG A 16 16.91 1.79 11.61
C ARG A 16 16.70 1.08 12.95
N THR A 17 15.50 0.52 13.17
CA THR A 17 15.16 -0.17 14.43
C THR A 17 16.06 -1.39 14.66
N LEU A 18 16.31 -2.19 13.62
CA LEU A 18 17.22 -3.34 13.66
C LEU A 18 18.66 -2.90 13.99
N GLN A 19 19.16 -1.85 13.33
CA GLN A 19 20.52 -1.33 13.54
C GLN A 19 20.70 -0.77 14.96
N GLU A 20 19.75 0.03 15.44
CA GLU A 20 19.73 0.56 16.81
C GLU A 20 19.73 -0.56 17.85
N SER A 21 18.93 -1.61 17.64
CA SER A 21 18.92 -2.79 18.50
C SER A 21 20.22 -3.57 18.47
N GLN A 22 20.82 -3.78 17.29
CA GLN A 22 22.12 -4.46 17.15
C GLN A 22 23.23 -3.70 17.88
N ALA A 23 23.19 -2.36 17.84
CA ALA A 23 24.09 -1.48 18.57
C ALA A 23 23.76 -1.38 20.07
N ARG A 24 22.75 -2.11 20.58
CA ARG A 24 22.25 -2.07 21.96
C ARG A 24 21.85 -0.65 22.40
N ARG A 25 21.31 0.13 21.47
CA ARG A 25 20.91 1.52 21.69
C ARG A 25 19.54 1.76 21.07
N ALA A 26 18.49 1.34 21.76
CA ALA A 26 17.11 1.65 21.36
C ALA A 26 16.90 3.17 21.31
N GLY A 27 16.52 3.69 20.14
CA GLY A 27 16.27 5.12 19.92
C GLY A 27 14.79 5.51 19.96
N ALA A 28 13.89 4.53 20.15
CA ALA A 28 12.44 4.74 20.16
C ALA A 28 11.77 3.90 21.26
N ASP A 29 10.79 4.50 21.93
CA ASP A 29 9.92 3.80 22.91
C ASP A 29 8.74 3.10 22.23
N ALA A 30 8.36 3.56 21.04
CA ALA A 30 7.28 3.00 20.24
C ALA A 30 7.68 3.00 18.76
N VAL A 31 7.31 1.93 18.05
CA VAL A 31 7.49 1.81 16.60
C VAL A 31 6.13 1.61 15.97
N GLU A 32 5.87 2.36 14.91
CA GLU A 32 4.65 2.30 14.12
C GLU A 32 5.07 2.22 12.65
N THR A 33 4.69 1.13 11.99
CA THR A 33 4.97 0.87 10.57
C THR A 33 3.98 -0.18 10.05
N ASN A 34 4.22 -0.73 8.86
CA ASN A 34 3.32 -1.65 8.18
C ASN A 34 3.47 -3.09 8.68
N PHE A 35 2.46 -3.91 8.36
CA PHE A 35 2.38 -5.32 8.75
C PHE A 35 3.70 -6.11 8.61
N ARG A 36 4.34 -6.15 7.44
CA ARG A 36 5.52 -7.00 7.22
C ARG A 36 6.68 -6.60 8.13
N GLU A 37 6.92 -5.31 8.28
CA GLU A 37 7.96 -4.77 9.15
C GLU A 37 7.66 -5.06 10.62
N MET A 38 6.40 -4.94 11.04
CA MET A 38 5.99 -5.31 12.41
C MET A 38 6.17 -6.81 12.68
N VAL A 39 5.87 -7.67 11.70
CA VAL A 39 6.18 -9.11 11.78
C VAL A 39 7.68 -9.34 11.92
N ALA A 40 8.50 -8.70 11.09
CA ALA A 40 9.96 -8.83 11.17
C ALA A 40 10.51 -8.39 12.53
N LEU A 41 10.01 -7.29 13.10
CA LEU A 41 10.39 -6.83 14.44
C LEU A 41 9.95 -7.83 15.54
N SER A 42 8.76 -8.41 15.41
CA SER A 42 8.27 -9.46 16.30
C SER A 42 9.15 -10.71 16.25
N ASP A 43 9.49 -11.19 15.04
CA ASP A 43 10.31 -12.38 14.84
C ASP A 43 11.74 -12.21 15.38
N ASN A 44 12.27 -10.99 15.30
CA ASN A 44 13.54 -10.60 15.91
C ASN A 44 13.44 -10.32 17.42
N LYS A 45 12.27 -10.52 18.03
CA LYS A 45 12.01 -10.32 19.47
C LYS A 45 12.32 -8.91 19.95
N LEU A 46 12.09 -7.91 19.10
CA LEU A 46 12.33 -6.50 19.40
C LEU A 46 11.10 -5.78 19.97
N LEU A 47 9.97 -6.47 20.06
CA LEU A 47 8.71 -5.91 20.53
C LEU A 47 8.35 -6.49 21.90
N ALA A 48 7.97 -5.62 22.82
CA ALA A 48 7.44 -6.01 24.12
C ALA A 48 5.93 -6.25 24.03
N LYS A 49 5.43 -7.25 24.76
CA LYS A 49 3.99 -7.42 24.94
C LYS A 49 3.43 -6.19 25.66
N TYR A 50 2.34 -5.65 25.13
CA TYR A 50 1.58 -4.56 25.74
C TYR A 50 0.13 -5.01 25.95
N ASP A 51 -0.42 -4.78 27.13
CA ASP A 51 -1.75 -5.22 27.57
C ASP A 51 -2.61 -4.03 28.07
N GLY A 52 -2.53 -2.91 27.34
CA GLY A 52 -3.33 -1.72 27.67
C GLY A 52 -4.84 -1.93 27.50
N SER A 53 -5.63 -1.27 28.34
CA SER A 53 -7.11 -1.36 28.37
C SER A 53 -7.81 -0.95 27.06
N ALA A 54 -7.14 -0.18 26.20
CA ALA A 54 -7.68 0.18 24.89
C ALA A 54 -7.68 -0.99 23.89
N LEU A 55 -6.89 -2.04 24.13
CA LEU A 55 -6.74 -3.15 23.20
C LEU A 55 -7.99 -4.02 23.10
N ASP A 56 -8.86 -4.04 24.12
CA ASP A 56 -10.13 -4.77 24.07
C ASP A 56 -11.05 -4.29 22.94
N LYS A 57 -10.91 -3.02 22.54
CA LYS A 57 -11.67 -2.39 21.46
C LYS A 57 -11.11 -2.67 20.07
N VAL A 58 -9.95 -3.30 19.96
CA VAL A 58 -9.35 -3.63 18.67
C VAL A 58 -9.96 -4.94 18.16
N GLU A 59 -10.40 -4.92 16.90
CA GLU A 59 -10.90 -6.10 16.20
C GLU A 59 -9.86 -7.23 16.20
N LYS A 60 -10.34 -8.48 16.21
CA LYS A 60 -9.46 -9.65 16.30
C LYS A 60 -8.41 -9.69 15.18
N THR A 61 -8.77 -9.23 13.98
CA THR A 61 -7.87 -9.18 12.81
C THR A 61 -6.73 -8.18 12.96
N GLY A 62 -6.84 -7.21 13.88
CA GLY A 62 -5.79 -6.26 14.21
C GLY A 62 -4.91 -6.69 15.39
N LYS A 63 -5.18 -7.84 16.03
CA LYS A 63 -4.45 -8.30 17.22
C LYS A 63 -3.40 -9.35 16.85
N PHE A 64 -2.14 -9.06 17.13
CA PHE A 64 -1.01 -9.97 16.94
C PHE A 64 -0.32 -10.28 18.27
N ALA A 65 0.59 -11.25 18.28
CA ALA A 65 1.19 -11.76 19.52
C ALA A 65 1.95 -10.70 20.34
N THR A 66 2.65 -9.79 19.66
CA THR A 66 3.57 -8.81 20.28
C THR A 66 3.27 -7.37 19.84
N TRP A 67 2.25 -7.16 19.02
CA TRP A 67 1.86 -5.86 18.51
C TRP A 67 0.38 -5.83 18.12
N THR A 68 -0.14 -4.63 17.90
CA THR A 68 -1.54 -4.41 17.52
C THR A 68 -1.61 -3.38 16.42
N ALA A 69 -2.48 -3.61 15.44
CA ALA A 69 -2.75 -2.69 14.36
C ALA A 69 -3.34 -1.38 14.90
N THR A 70 -2.77 -0.24 14.52
CA THR A 70 -3.32 1.08 14.86
C THR A 70 -4.24 1.62 13.77
N ARG A 71 -4.20 1.02 12.57
CA ARG A 71 -5.05 1.36 11.42
C ARG A 71 -5.22 0.15 10.50
N LEU A 72 -6.16 0.25 9.57
CA LEU A 72 -6.21 -0.60 8.38
C LEU A 72 -6.10 0.31 7.16
N ASN A 73 -5.09 0.07 6.35
CA ASN A 73 -4.87 0.76 5.10
C ASN A 73 -5.59 0.01 3.98
N ILE A 74 -6.32 0.76 3.14
CA ILE A 74 -7.02 0.20 1.97
C ILE A 74 -6.25 0.61 0.72
N PHE A 75 -6.12 -0.34 -0.20
CA PHE A 75 -5.36 -0.21 -1.44
C PHE A 75 -6.29 -0.24 -2.64
N HIS A 76 -6.09 0.71 -3.57
CA HIS A 76 -6.80 0.74 -4.84
C HIS A 76 -5.92 1.37 -5.92
N PRO A 77 -6.20 1.08 -7.21
CA PRO A 77 -5.74 1.95 -8.28
C PRO A 77 -6.19 3.38 -8.03
N ALA A 78 -5.32 4.35 -8.33
CA ALA A 78 -5.63 5.76 -8.26
C ALA A 78 -5.28 6.42 -9.59
N TRP A 79 -6.09 7.37 -10.05
CA TRP A 79 -5.87 8.02 -11.33
C TRP A 79 -6.10 9.53 -11.28
N ASN A 80 -5.48 10.22 -12.24
CA ASN A 80 -5.71 11.63 -12.47
C ASN A 80 -6.98 11.82 -13.32
N THR A 81 -8.00 12.50 -12.77
CA THR A 81 -9.33 12.67 -13.39
C THR A 81 -9.31 13.53 -14.66
N ARG A 82 -8.22 14.28 -14.90
CA ARG A 82 -8.02 14.99 -16.16
C ARG A 82 -7.50 14.07 -17.27
N LEU A 83 -6.83 12.96 -16.92
CA LEU A 83 -6.10 12.08 -17.83
C LEU A 83 -6.72 10.70 -18.03
N ILE A 84 -7.52 10.23 -17.07
CA ILE A 84 -8.36 9.04 -17.14
C ILE A 84 -9.80 9.53 -16.93
N LYS A 85 -10.60 9.46 -18.00
CA LYS A 85 -11.98 9.96 -17.98
C LYS A 85 -12.93 8.93 -17.36
N PRO A 86 -14.10 9.36 -16.85
CA PRO A 86 -15.13 8.42 -16.39
C PRO A 86 -15.48 7.38 -17.45
N GLY A 87 -15.42 6.10 -17.08
CA GLY A 87 -15.59 4.95 -17.97
C GLY A 87 -14.28 4.41 -18.56
N GLU A 88 -13.15 5.11 -18.38
CA GLU A 88 -11.82 4.64 -18.78
C GLU A 88 -11.00 4.08 -17.62
N GLU A 89 -11.48 4.22 -16.38
CA GLU A 89 -10.83 3.66 -15.20
C GLU A 89 -10.88 2.13 -15.15
N PRO A 90 -9.89 1.46 -14.52
CA PRO A 90 -9.89 0.00 -14.41
C PRO A 90 -11.00 -0.46 -13.46
N THR A 91 -11.71 -1.52 -13.86
CA THR A 91 -12.75 -2.15 -13.01
C THR A 91 -12.27 -3.44 -12.33
N SER A 92 -11.07 -3.90 -12.68
CA SER A 92 -10.41 -5.10 -12.12
C SER A 92 -8.90 -4.95 -12.09
N TRP A 93 -8.20 -5.81 -11.35
CA TRP A 93 -6.74 -5.87 -11.37
C TRP A 93 -6.20 -6.33 -12.74
N GLU A 94 -6.93 -7.21 -13.42
CA GLU A 94 -6.58 -7.73 -14.74
C GLU A 94 -6.56 -6.63 -15.81
N GLU A 95 -7.44 -5.64 -15.72
CA GLU A 95 -7.47 -4.54 -16.68
C GLU A 95 -6.18 -3.72 -16.70
N LEU A 96 -5.37 -3.74 -15.64
CA LEU A 96 -4.05 -3.11 -15.64
C LEU A 96 -3.11 -3.72 -16.69
N ALA A 97 -3.39 -4.95 -17.16
CA ALA A 97 -2.67 -5.63 -18.25
C ALA A 97 -3.11 -5.16 -19.65
N ASP A 98 -4.18 -4.37 -19.78
CA ASP A 98 -4.69 -3.88 -21.06
C ASP A 98 -3.67 -2.91 -21.72
N PRO A 99 -3.27 -3.15 -22.99
CA PRO A 99 -2.36 -2.26 -23.72
C PRO A 99 -2.78 -0.79 -23.79
N LYS A 100 -4.08 -0.46 -23.59
CA LYS A 100 -4.56 0.93 -23.50
C LYS A 100 -3.91 1.74 -22.37
N TYR A 101 -3.34 1.05 -21.37
CA TYR A 101 -2.62 1.67 -20.26
C TYR A 101 -1.09 1.69 -20.44
N LYS A 102 -0.56 1.27 -21.59
CA LYS A 102 0.88 1.21 -21.82
C LYS A 102 1.55 2.57 -21.60
N GLY A 103 2.52 2.61 -20.68
CA GLY A 103 3.26 3.82 -20.31
C GLY A 103 2.49 4.81 -19.44
N ARG A 104 1.26 4.46 -19.01
CA ARG A 104 0.34 5.32 -18.24
C ARG A 104 0.30 4.96 -16.75
N ILE A 105 0.83 3.79 -16.37
CA ILE A 105 0.81 3.25 -15.01
C ILE A 105 2.15 3.52 -14.31
N THR A 106 2.10 3.87 -13.03
CA THR A 106 3.25 3.80 -12.11
C THR A 106 3.05 2.70 -11.06
N LEU A 107 4.10 1.94 -10.79
CA LEU A 107 4.19 0.89 -9.77
C LEU A 107 5.16 1.29 -8.67
N GLU A 108 4.89 0.89 -7.43
CA GLU A 108 5.91 0.83 -6.37
C GLU A 108 6.75 -0.44 -6.56
N VAL A 109 8.07 -0.30 -6.53
CA VAL A 109 9.05 -1.39 -6.56
C VAL A 109 8.97 -2.38 -5.38
N SER A 110 8.49 -1.96 -4.21
CA SER A 110 8.48 -2.71 -2.93
C SER A 110 7.10 -3.19 -2.50
N ASP A 111 6.05 -2.97 -3.31
CA ASP A 111 4.66 -3.41 -3.08
C ASP A 111 4.48 -4.94 -3.29
N SER A 112 5.35 -5.72 -2.66
CA SER A 112 5.31 -7.18 -2.63
C SER A 112 4.02 -7.72 -1.99
N ASP A 113 3.44 -7.00 -1.03
CA ASP A 113 2.18 -7.33 -0.36
C ASP A 113 0.98 -7.20 -1.27
N TRP A 114 0.93 -6.14 -2.08
CA TRP A 114 -0.07 -6.03 -3.13
C TRP A 114 0.09 -7.14 -4.17
N TYR A 115 1.32 -7.42 -4.62
CA TYR A 115 1.59 -8.53 -5.54
C TYR A 115 1.08 -9.88 -5.00
N GLU A 116 1.40 -10.19 -3.74
CA GLU A 116 0.98 -11.42 -3.06
C GLU A 116 -0.55 -11.51 -2.94
N ASN A 117 -1.20 -10.45 -2.45
CA ASN A 117 -2.66 -10.45 -2.27
C ASN A 117 -3.43 -10.57 -3.58
N VAL A 118 -3.03 -9.85 -4.63
CA VAL A 118 -3.67 -9.97 -5.96
C VAL A 118 -3.41 -11.35 -6.57
N THR A 119 -2.21 -11.90 -6.38
CA THR A 119 -1.87 -13.26 -6.83
C THR A 119 -2.74 -14.31 -6.13
N HIS A 120 -2.88 -14.23 -4.81
CA HIS A 120 -3.76 -15.13 -4.05
C HIS A 120 -5.21 -14.99 -4.48
N TYR A 121 -5.71 -13.75 -4.63
CA TYR A 121 -7.05 -13.49 -5.15
C TYR A 121 -7.27 -14.18 -6.50
N TRP A 122 -6.36 -14.02 -7.47
CA TRP A 122 -6.50 -14.67 -8.77
C TRP A 122 -6.44 -16.20 -8.72
N LEU A 123 -5.62 -16.77 -7.83
CA LEU A 123 -5.57 -18.23 -7.62
C LEU A 123 -6.91 -18.75 -7.06
N GLU A 124 -7.46 -18.09 -6.03
CA GLU A 124 -8.75 -18.44 -5.43
C GLU A 124 -9.90 -18.33 -6.44
N HIS A 125 -9.75 -17.47 -7.45
CA HIS A 125 -10.72 -17.27 -8.53
C HIS A 125 -10.39 -18.08 -9.79
N GLY A 126 -9.57 -19.13 -9.65
CA GLY A 126 -9.41 -20.17 -10.66
C GLY A 126 -8.38 -19.89 -11.75
N LYS A 127 -7.60 -18.81 -11.68
CA LYS A 127 -6.47 -18.62 -12.62
C LYS A 127 -5.33 -19.55 -12.26
N SER A 128 -4.72 -20.15 -13.27
CA SER A 128 -3.47 -20.89 -13.11
C SER A 128 -2.30 -19.95 -12.83
N ARG A 129 -1.22 -20.49 -12.25
CA ARG A 129 0.03 -19.74 -12.05
C ARG A 129 0.58 -19.15 -13.36
N ALA A 130 0.49 -19.90 -14.46
CA ALA A 130 0.96 -19.44 -15.76
C ALA A 130 0.16 -18.22 -16.26
N GLU A 131 -1.16 -18.20 -16.07
CA GLU A 131 -1.99 -17.03 -16.44
C GLU A 131 -1.67 -15.81 -15.58
N ILE A 132 -1.47 -16.02 -14.28
CA ILE A 132 -1.09 -14.96 -13.33
C ILE A 132 0.28 -14.36 -13.70
N ASP A 133 1.26 -15.20 -14.01
CA ASP A 133 2.58 -14.74 -14.45
C ASP A 133 2.49 -13.90 -15.73
N GLN A 134 1.59 -14.28 -16.65
CA GLN A 134 1.35 -13.50 -17.87
C GLN A 134 0.65 -12.17 -17.59
N LEU A 135 -0.30 -12.12 -16.65
CA LEU A 135 -0.93 -10.88 -16.20
C LEU A 135 0.12 -9.93 -15.61
N TRP A 136 0.95 -10.41 -14.69
CA TRP A 136 2.01 -9.60 -14.10
C TRP A 136 3.02 -9.08 -15.12
N LYS A 137 3.46 -9.93 -16.07
CA LYS A 137 4.33 -9.49 -17.18
C LYS A 137 3.71 -8.36 -17.99
N LYS A 138 2.42 -8.44 -18.29
CA LYS A 138 1.70 -7.40 -19.03
C LYS A 138 1.53 -6.12 -18.21
N ILE A 139 1.20 -6.23 -16.93
CA ILE A 139 1.09 -5.08 -16.00
C ILE A 139 2.43 -4.35 -15.93
N VAL A 140 3.54 -5.08 -15.74
CA VAL A 140 4.89 -4.50 -15.73
C VAL A 140 5.23 -3.87 -17.07
N ALA A 141 4.90 -4.52 -18.19
CA ALA A 141 5.13 -3.95 -19.54
C ALA A 141 4.33 -2.66 -19.80
N ASN A 142 3.21 -2.45 -19.10
CA ASN A 142 2.43 -1.22 -19.17
C ASN A 142 2.93 -0.12 -18.23
N SER A 143 3.86 -0.41 -17.33
CA SER A 143 4.16 0.41 -16.17
C SER A 143 5.56 1.01 -16.18
N LYS A 144 5.72 2.12 -15.47
CA LYS A 144 6.99 2.64 -14.96
C LYS A 144 7.07 2.34 -13.46
N VAL A 145 8.28 2.33 -12.91
CA VAL A 145 8.50 2.05 -11.49
C VAL A 145 8.95 3.31 -10.77
N ALA A 146 8.45 3.53 -9.56
CA ALA A 146 8.86 4.59 -8.65
C ALA A 146 9.02 4.05 -7.22
N LYS A 147 9.65 4.84 -6.35
CA LYS A 147 9.79 4.52 -4.92
C LYS A 147 9.10 5.59 -4.06
N GLY A 148 8.22 5.13 -3.19
CA GLY A 148 7.40 5.84 -2.23
C GLY A 148 6.03 6.23 -2.78
N HIS A 149 4.96 5.78 -2.13
CA HIS A 149 3.57 6.14 -2.47
C HIS A 149 3.27 7.65 -2.42
N THR A 150 3.98 8.40 -1.56
CA THR A 150 3.86 9.86 -1.54
C THR A 150 4.51 10.50 -2.77
N THR A 151 5.66 9.99 -3.21
CA THR A 151 6.33 10.42 -4.44
C THR A 151 5.47 10.09 -5.66
N MET A 152 4.91 8.88 -5.72
CA MET A 152 3.97 8.50 -6.77
C MET A 152 2.79 9.49 -6.83
N MET A 153 2.19 9.82 -5.68
CA MET A 153 1.04 10.74 -5.64
C MET A 153 1.38 12.14 -6.13
N GLN A 154 2.64 12.59 -5.95
CA GLN A 154 3.10 13.86 -6.54
C GLN A 154 3.12 13.78 -8.07
N PHE A 155 3.61 12.69 -8.65
CA PHE A 155 3.57 12.45 -10.09
C PHE A 155 2.14 12.35 -10.62
N LEU A 156 1.24 11.71 -9.87
CA LEU A 156 -0.15 11.55 -10.25
C LEU A 156 -0.87 12.91 -10.23
N THR A 157 -0.67 13.69 -9.16
CA THR A 157 -1.27 15.02 -8.98
C THR A 157 -0.81 16.00 -10.05
N SER A 158 0.47 15.97 -10.42
CA SER A 158 1.03 16.83 -11.48
C SER A 158 0.62 16.41 -12.90
N GLY A 159 0.12 15.17 -13.05
CA GLY A 159 -0.20 14.58 -14.36
C GLY A 159 0.99 13.95 -15.07
N GLN A 160 2.15 13.83 -14.40
CA GLN A 160 3.32 13.13 -14.93
C GLN A 160 3.05 11.62 -15.12
N THR A 161 2.18 11.03 -14.29
CA THR A 161 1.58 9.71 -14.53
C THR A 161 0.06 9.83 -14.60
N HIS A 162 -0.60 8.93 -15.32
CA HIS A 162 -2.06 8.96 -15.48
C HIS A 162 -2.74 8.13 -14.39
N MET A 163 -2.10 7.02 -14.01
CA MET A 163 -2.60 6.07 -13.06
C MET A 163 -1.45 5.50 -12.22
N GLU A 164 -1.77 5.16 -10.99
CA GLU A 164 -0.97 4.32 -10.11
C GLU A 164 -1.70 2.98 -10.02
N ALA A 165 -0.97 1.88 -10.21
CA ALA A 165 -1.58 0.56 -10.14
C ALA A 165 -2.22 0.33 -8.77
N MET A 166 -1.53 0.75 -7.72
CA MET A 166 -1.98 0.70 -6.34
C MET A 166 -1.45 1.94 -5.62
N ASN A 167 -2.30 2.56 -4.79
CA ASN A 167 -1.88 3.49 -3.75
C ASN A 167 -2.81 3.38 -2.54
N TYR A 168 -2.39 3.94 -1.41
CA TYR A 168 -3.19 4.09 -0.22
C TYR A 168 -4.33 5.06 -0.45
N THR A 169 -5.57 4.62 -0.25
CA THR A 169 -6.75 5.47 -0.45
C THR A 169 -6.72 6.73 0.41
N TYR A 170 -6.13 6.69 1.62
CA TYR A 170 -5.99 7.89 2.46
C TYR A 170 -5.07 8.96 1.84
N ILE A 171 -4.04 8.57 1.08
CA ILE A 171 -3.14 9.50 0.39
C ILE A 171 -3.90 10.17 -0.76
N THR A 172 -4.65 9.39 -1.53
CA THR A 172 -5.50 9.89 -2.62
C THR A 172 -6.56 10.84 -2.05
N THR A 173 -7.34 10.41 -1.06
CA THR A 173 -8.36 11.24 -0.38
C THR A 173 -7.76 12.55 0.12
N ARG A 174 -6.63 12.51 0.84
CA ARG A 174 -5.97 13.72 1.33
C ARG A 174 -5.59 14.67 0.19
N SER A 175 -5.16 14.15 -0.95
CA SER A 175 -4.78 14.95 -2.11
C SER A 175 -6.02 15.54 -2.79
N THR A 176 -7.08 14.75 -2.98
CA THR A 176 -8.37 15.22 -3.50
C THR A 176 -8.98 16.32 -2.61
N THR A 177 -8.95 16.17 -1.28
CA THR A 177 -9.42 17.20 -0.34
C THR A 177 -8.65 18.51 -0.47
N LYS A 178 -7.39 18.46 -0.89
CA LYS A 178 -6.56 19.65 -1.20
C LYS A 178 -6.80 20.22 -2.61
N GLY A 179 -7.74 19.68 -3.36
CA GLY A 179 -8.08 20.14 -4.71
C GLY A 179 -7.27 19.49 -5.83
N ALA A 180 -6.47 18.47 -5.55
CA ALA A 180 -5.77 17.72 -6.60
C ALA A 180 -6.78 16.98 -7.51
N PRO A 181 -6.54 16.92 -8.83
CA PRO A 181 -7.43 16.23 -9.77
C PRO A 181 -7.19 14.71 -9.75
N VAL A 182 -7.32 14.07 -8.59
CA VAL A 182 -7.08 12.63 -8.41
C VAL A 182 -8.25 11.95 -7.72
N THR A 183 -8.47 10.66 -8.01
CA THR A 183 -9.47 9.82 -7.37
C THR A 183 -9.03 8.35 -7.41
N PHE A 184 -9.65 7.53 -6.55
CA PHE A 184 -9.59 6.06 -6.62
C PHE A 184 -10.99 5.45 -6.79
N LEU A 185 -12.01 6.29 -6.89
CA LEU A 185 -13.39 5.89 -7.08
C LEU A 185 -13.87 6.25 -8.49
N PRO A 186 -14.55 5.33 -9.19
CA PRO A 186 -15.27 5.65 -10.42
C PRO A 186 -16.39 6.65 -10.16
N LYS A 187 -16.98 7.20 -11.22
CA LYS A 187 -18.10 8.16 -11.10
C LYS A 187 -19.30 7.60 -10.33
N SER A 188 -19.49 6.28 -10.33
CA SER A 188 -20.53 5.61 -9.53
C SER A 188 -20.31 5.70 -8.02
N GLY A 189 -19.12 6.12 -7.56
CA GLY A 189 -18.74 6.17 -6.15
C GLY A 189 -18.38 4.81 -5.54
N LYS A 190 -18.43 3.72 -6.32
CA LYS A 190 -18.14 2.37 -5.85
C LYS A 190 -17.18 1.65 -6.79
N SER A 191 -15.98 1.33 -6.28
CA SER A 191 -15.03 0.50 -7.00
C SER A 191 -15.47 -0.97 -7.01
N THR A 192 -15.28 -1.65 -8.13
CA THR A 192 -15.44 -3.12 -8.28
C THR A 192 -14.12 -3.87 -8.12
N VAL A 193 -12.99 -3.16 -8.17
CA VAL A 193 -11.67 -3.74 -7.91
C VAL A 193 -11.63 -4.27 -6.47
N PRO A 194 -11.24 -5.54 -6.24
CA PRO A 194 -11.09 -6.08 -4.90
C PRO A 194 -10.08 -5.27 -4.07
N ALA A 195 -10.44 -4.95 -2.84
CA ALA A 195 -9.57 -4.23 -1.90
C ALA A 195 -9.00 -5.20 -0.85
N PHE A 196 -7.73 -5.02 -0.51
CA PHE A 196 -7.06 -5.82 0.51
C PHE A 196 -6.72 -4.92 1.70
N PRO A 197 -7.44 -5.04 2.84
CA PRO A 197 -7.11 -4.25 4.02
C PRO A 197 -5.80 -4.74 4.62
N ARG A 198 -4.88 -3.80 4.89
CA ARG A 198 -3.60 -4.09 5.54
C ARG A 198 -3.46 -3.35 6.86
N PRO A 199 -3.19 -4.06 7.97
CA PRO A 199 -2.70 -3.46 9.22
C PRO A 199 -1.54 -2.48 9.02
#